data_AF-A0A6G4R9N7-F1
#
_entry.id   AF-A0A6G4R9N7-F1
#
_cell.length_a   1.000
_cell.length_b   1.000
_cell.length_c   1.000
_cell.angle_alpha   90.00
_cell.angle_beta   90.00
_cell.angle_gamma   90.00
#
_symmetry.space_group_name_H-M   'P 1'
#
loop_
_entity.id
_entity.type
_entity.pdbx_description
1 polymer ?
#
loop_
_entity_poly.entity_id
_entity_poly.type
_entity_poly.pdbx_seq_one_letter_code
_entity_poly.pdbx_strand_id
1 'polypeptide(L)'
;MTATQTLRAHLVPNESLNAVYEGQVETESERAAMTIGVTDRRLLGCGDEGAFVDVKQEYITSIQSTRRATSSVRGVDDRIVTAVGVAIAVLSVLGITLVAALAGTAGIFALGLSVAAIAGTTAAALAFRQGAGFEAFDRTQPLESLSEAEPVTTLSLDEAFDFELDLEADRQRLGLAGGASAVIAVVSFGWLLLSGSVLAAGLVASALVGLAVAGYGRSLENEYEGLEFETTHQKHVEITTVDGRTLTIRTDSSADLECELGCWTTQRQEFPLESVQYETR
;
A
#
# COMPACT_ATOMS: atom_id res chain seq x y z
N MET A 1 18.79 23.09 15.41
CA MET A 1 19.74 23.88 14.61
C MET A 1 19.44 23.61 13.16
N THR A 2 19.34 24.64 12.31
CA THR A 2 19.16 24.41 10.87
C THR A 2 20.46 23.87 10.28
N ALA A 3 20.38 23.03 9.25
CA ALA A 3 21.56 22.39 8.65
C ALA A 3 22.66 23.40 8.22
N THR A 4 22.24 24.57 7.73
CA THR A 4 23.14 25.69 7.41
C THR A 4 23.89 26.24 8.63
N GLN A 5 23.27 26.29 9.81
CA GLN A 5 23.94 26.75 11.03
C GLN A 5 25.04 25.78 11.46
N THR A 6 24.80 24.47 11.32
CA THR A 6 25.79 23.44 11.61
C THR A 6 27.00 23.59 10.69
N LEU A 7 26.78 23.72 9.37
CA LEU A 7 27.87 23.94 8.41
C LEU A 7 28.67 25.21 8.71
N ARG A 8 28.00 26.32 9.08
CA ARG A 8 28.67 27.59 9.41
C ARG A 8 29.58 27.48 10.62
N ALA A 9 29.31 26.60 11.58
CA ALA A 9 30.16 26.38 12.74
C ALA A 9 31.51 25.74 12.38
N HIS A 10 31.60 25.10 11.20
CA HIS A 10 32.82 24.43 10.71
C HIS A 10 33.63 25.27 9.71
N LEU A 11 33.18 26.49 9.39
CA LEU A 11 33.89 27.40 8.48
C LEU A 11 35.11 28.04 9.17
N VAL A 12 36.20 28.16 8.42
CA VAL A 12 37.41 28.90 8.81
C VAL A 12 37.13 30.40 8.70
N PRO A 13 37.79 31.27 9.49
CA PRO A 13 37.70 32.71 9.29
C PRO A 13 38.03 33.11 7.85
N ASN A 14 37.14 33.91 7.23
CA ASN A 14 37.15 34.33 5.81
C ASN A 14 36.73 33.28 4.79
N GLU A 15 36.31 32.08 5.20
CA GLU A 15 35.68 31.10 4.31
C GLU A 15 34.21 31.45 4.11
N SER A 16 33.77 31.48 2.86
CA SER A 16 32.39 31.84 2.50
C SER A 16 31.65 30.61 2.01
N LEU A 17 30.44 30.41 2.55
CA LEU A 17 29.53 29.36 2.12
C LEU A 17 28.74 29.86 0.91
N ASN A 18 29.05 29.31 -0.27
CA ASN A 18 28.46 29.75 -1.53
C ASN A 18 27.10 29.08 -1.77
N ALA A 19 27.02 27.77 -1.56
CA ALA A 19 25.79 27.01 -1.72
C ALA A 19 25.65 25.91 -0.66
N VAL A 20 24.42 25.49 -0.43
CA VAL A 20 24.08 24.40 0.50
C VAL A 20 23.06 23.50 -0.19
N TYR A 21 23.34 22.21 -0.18
CA TYR A 21 22.50 21.18 -0.78
C TYR A 21 22.21 20.10 0.25
N GLU A 22 21.04 19.49 0.16
CA GLU A 22 20.73 18.27 0.89
C GLU A 22 20.94 17.07 -0.04
N GLY A 23 21.46 15.98 0.51
CA GLY A 23 21.75 14.80 -0.27
C GLY A 23 22.16 13.60 0.56
N GLN A 24 22.58 12.55 -0.15
CA GLN A 24 23.20 11.38 0.46
C GLN A 24 24.62 11.27 -0.06
N VAL A 25 25.57 11.09 0.86
CA VAL A 25 26.95 10.77 0.51
C VAL A 25 27.13 9.27 0.65
N GLU A 26 27.58 8.66 -0.43
CA GLU A 26 27.96 7.26 -0.50
C GLU A 26 29.48 7.19 -0.61
N THR A 27 30.09 6.56 0.39
CA THR A 27 31.49 6.16 0.41
C THR A 27 31.57 4.64 0.30
N GLU A 28 32.79 4.08 0.14
CA GLU A 28 32.99 2.63 -0.03
C GLU A 28 32.35 1.78 1.08
N SER A 29 32.16 2.34 2.28
CA SER A 29 31.67 1.59 3.45
C SER A 29 30.28 2.00 3.92
N GLU A 30 29.77 3.17 3.52
CA GLU A 30 28.57 3.74 4.14
C GLU A 30 27.82 4.70 3.23
N ARG A 31 26.49 4.69 3.34
CA ARG A 31 25.60 5.71 2.77
C ARG A 31 24.92 6.47 3.90
N ALA A 32 25.20 7.76 3.99
CA ALA A 32 24.65 8.64 5.02
C ALA A 32 23.93 9.85 4.41
N ALA A 33 22.78 10.22 4.99
CA ALA A 33 22.14 11.49 4.68
C ALA A 33 23.01 12.64 5.22
N MET A 34 23.28 13.62 4.37
CA MET A 34 24.18 14.73 4.70
C MET A 34 23.73 16.03 4.07
N THR A 35 23.97 17.11 4.78
CA THR A 35 23.94 18.46 4.22
C THR A 35 25.32 18.81 3.69
N ILE A 36 25.37 19.17 2.41
CA ILE A 36 26.60 19.43 1.66
C ILE A 36 26.72 20.92 1.41
N GLY A 37 27.64 21.55 2.10
CA GLY A 37 28.08 22.93 1.89
C GLY A 37 29.20 23.02 0.87
N VAL A 38 29.05 23.97 -0.04
CA VAL A 38 29.99 24.28 -1.11
C VAL A 38 30.59 25.63 -0.74
N THR A 39 31.87 25.65 -0.33
CA THR A 39 32.60 26.87 0.10
C THR A 39 33.67 27.30 -0.91
N ASP A 40 34.11 28.55 -0.87
CA ASP A 40 35.19 29.07 -1.74
C ASP A 40 36.53 28.29 -1.68
N ARG A 41 36.70 27.31 -0.78
CA ARG A 41 37.94 26.54 -0.61
C ARG A 41 37.76 25.01 -0.63
N ARG A 42 36.58 24.51 -0.25
CA ARG A 42 36.34 23.08 0.01
C ARG A 42 34.86 22.70 -0.03
N LEU A 43 34.62 21.40 -0.15
CA LEU A 43 33.32 20.79 0.06
C LEU A 43 33.23 20.29 1.49
N LEU A 44 32.15 20.66 2.18
CA LEU A 44 31.86 20.26 3.55
C LEU A 44 30.56 19.46 3.57
N GLY A 45 30.58 18.25 4.09
CA GLY A 45 29.40 17.43 4.36
C GLY A 45 29.21 17.25 5.86
N CYS A 46 28.00 17.47 6.36
CA CYS A 46 27.64 17.19 7.74
C CYS A 46 26.39 16.30 7.77
N GLY A 47 26.51 15.12 8.36
CA GLY A 47 25.39 14.21 8.64
C GLY A 47 24.93 14.27 10.09
N ASP A 48 23.78 13.67 10.36
CA ASP A 48 23.13 13.73 11.69
C ASP A 48 23.87 12.89 12.75
N GLU A 49 24.57 11.83 12.34
CA GLU A 49 25.31 10.92 13.24
C GLU A 49 26.75 11.37 13.53
N GLY A 50 27.05 12.66 13.30
CA GLY A 50 28.42 13.20 13.43
C GLY A 50 29.34 12.80 12.28
N ALA A 51 28.80 12.16 11.24
CA ALA A 51 29.51 11.89 10.01
C ALA A 51 29.87 13.23 9.35
N PHE A 52 31.15 13.41 9.05
CA PHE A 52 31.69 14.66 8.54
C PHE A 52 32.63 14.40 7.37
N VAL A 53 32.43 15.13 6.28
CA VAL A 53 33.21 15.05 5.05
C VAL A 53 33.84 16.42 4.81
N ASP A 54 35.17 16.46 4.71
CA ASP A 54 35.90 17.67 4.30
C ASP A 54 36.80 17.30 3.13
N VAL A 55 36.44 17.80 1.95
CA VAL A 55 37.22 17.61 0.73
C VAL A 55 37.69 18.97 0.25
N LYS A 56 38.97 19.26 0.48
CA LYS A 56 39.58 20.46 -0.07
C LYS A 56 39.58 20.40 -1.59
N GLN A 57 39.35 21.55 -2.20
CA GLN A 57 39.31 21.66 -3.66
C GLN A 57 40.63 21.23 -4.32
N GLU A 58 41.78 21.45 -3.68
CA GLU A 58 43.09 21.02 -4.17
C GLU A 58 43.26 19.50 -4.25
N TYR A 59 42.40 18.74 -3.57
CA TYR A 59 42.40 17.29 -3.62
C TYR A 59 41.41 16.72 -4.63
N ILE A 60 40.60 17.53 -5.32
CA ILE A 60 39.64 17.02 -6.31
C ILE A 60 40.34 16.88 -7.66
N THR A 61 40.36 15.66 -8.22
CA THR A 61 40.99 15.36 -9.51
C THR A 61 39.99 15.34 -10.65
N SER A 62 38.79 14.81 -10.41
CA SER A 62 37.71 14.77 -11.41
C SER A 62 36.35 14.88 -10.75
N ILE A 63 35.42 15.51 -11.47
CA ILE A 63 34.02 15.60 -11.11
C ILE A 63 33.22 15.09 -12.30
N GLN A 64 32.47 14.01 -12.10
CA GLN A 64 31.56 13.47 -13.10
C GLN A 64 30.13 13.57 -12.59
N SER A 65 29.21 13.97 -13.45
CA SER A 65 27.79 13.97 -13.12
C SER A 65 27.03 13.04 -14.04
N THR A 66 26.21 12.19 -13.46
CA THR A 66 25.29 11.31 -14.19
C THR A 66 23.89 11.50 -13.64
N ARG A 67 22.93 11.75 -14.54
CA ARG A 67 21.51 11.75 -14.17
C ARG A 67 20.97 10.33 -14.21
N ARG A 68 20.40 9.86 -13.11
CA ARG A 68 19.78 8.54 -13.02
C ARG A 68 18.30 8.69 -12.69
N ALA A 69 17.43 8.17 -13.56
CA ALA A 69 16.02 8.03 -13.24
C ALA A 69 15.85 6.71 -12.47
N THR A 70 15.36 6.80 -11.24
CA THR A 70 14.91 5.63 -10.48
C THR A 70 13.40 5.65 -10.46
N SER A 71 12.77 4.73 -11.18
CA SER A 71 11.34 4.50 -11.04
C SER A 71 11.15 3.70 -9.76
N SER A 72 10.43 4.29 -8.80
CA SER A 72 9.96 3.56 -7.63
C SER A 72 8.45 3.39 -7.75
N VAL A 73 7.97 2.17 -7.51
CA VAL A 73 6.55 1.90 -7.43
C VAL A 73 6.17 2.08 -5.96
N ARG A 74 5.43 3.13 -5.66
CA ARG A 74 4.92 3.37 -4.31
C ARG A 74 3.40 3.30 -4.34
N GLY A 75 2.85 2.51 -3.43
CA GLY A 75 1.41 2.27 -3.32
C GLY A 75 1.05 0.79 -3.41
N VAL A 76 -0.15 0.48 -2.93
CA VAL A 76 -0.80 -0.82 -3.11
C VAL A 76 -1.97 -0.58 -4.03
N ASP A 77 -2.00 -1.26 -5.18
CA ASP A 77 -3.15 -1.22 -6.07
C ASP A 77 -4.31 -1.99 -5.44
N ASP A 78 -5.33 -1.27 -5.00
CA ASP A 78 -6.57 -1.81 -4.48
C ASP A 78 -7.26 -2.74 -5.50
N ARG A 79 -7.08 -2.47 -6.80
CA ARG A 79 -7.63 -3.29 -7.89
C ARG A 79 -6.93 -4.63 -7.98
N ILE A 80 -5.61 -4.69 -7.73
CA ILE A 80 -4.88 -5.97 -7.70
C ILE A 80 -5.34 -6.79 -6.52
N VAL A 81 -5.45 -6.20 -5.32
CA VAL A 81 -5.96 -6.90 -4.13
C VAL A 81 -7.38 -7.41 -4.37
N THR A 82 -8.23 -6.58 -4.96
CA THR A 82 -9.60 -6.94 -5.31
C THR A 82 -9.64 -8.07 -6.33
N ALA A 83 -8.85 -7.97 -7.41
CA ALA A 83 -8.79 -8.98 -8.47
C ALA A 83 -8.27 -10.33 -7.95
N VAL A 84 -7.24 -10.32 -7.09
CA VAL A 84 -6.72 -11.53 -6.45
C VAL A 84 -7.78 -12.17 -5.56
N GLY A 85 -8.47 -11.39 -4.73
CA GLY A 85 -9.55 -11.88 -3.89
C GLY A 85 -10.69 -12.52 -4.71
N VAL A 86 -11.13 -11.85 -5.79
CA VAL A 86 -12.15 -12.37 -6.70
C VAL A 86 -11.67 -13.66 -7.39
N ALA A 87 -10.43 -13.71 -7.87
CA ALA A 87 -9.86 -14.89 -8.51
C ALA A 87 -9.85 -16.10 -7.56
N ILE A 88 -9.43 -15.91 -6.30
CA ILE A 88 -9.45 -16.97 -5.27
C ILE A 88 -10.89 -17.46 -5.04
N ALA A 89 -11.86 -16.54 -4.92
CA ALA A 89 -13.27 -16.90 -4.72
C ALA A 89 -13.82 -17.71 -5.90
N VAL A 90 -13.58 -17.26 -7.14
CA VAL A 90 -14.02 -17.94 -8.36
C VAL A 90 -13.40 -19.33 -8.49
N LEU A 91 -12.09 -19.45 -8.30
CA LEU A 91 -11.39 -20.74 -8.36
C LEU A 91 -11.90 -21.71 -7.28
N SER A 92 -12.21 -21.21 -6.09
CA SER A 92 -12.76 -22.02 -5.01
C SER A 92 -14.17 -22.52 -5.34
N VAL A 93 -15.03 -21.68 -5.92
CA VAL A 93 -16.37 -22.08 -6.39
C VAL A 93 -16.28 -23.12 -7.51
N LEU A 94 -15.37 -22.93 -8.48
CA LEU A 94 -15.10 -23.92 -9.53
C LEU A 94 -14.58 -25.25 -8.95
N GLY A 95 -13.76 -25.18 -7.90
CA GLY A 95 -13.32 -26.37 -7.17
C GLY A 95 -14.49 -27.11 -6.52
N ILE A 96 -15.43 -26.39 -5.88
CA ILE A 96 -16.61 -26.97 -5.23
C ILE A 96 -17.48 -27.68 -6.27
N THR A 97 -17.74 -27.04 -7.42
CA THR A 97 -18.55 -27.64 -8.49
C THR A 97 -17.88 -28.89 -9.07
N LEU A 98 -16.55 -28.86 -9.25
CA LEU A 98 -15.79 -30.01 -9.71
C LEU A 98 -15.84 -31.17 -8.71
N VAL A 99 -15.60 -30.91 -7.42
CA VAL A 99 -15.66 -31.93 -6.36
C VAL A 99 -17.06 -32.54 -6.27
N ALA A 100 -18.11 -31.72 -6.36
CA ALA A 100 -19.48 -32.17 -6.37
C ALA A 100 -19.79 -33.06 -7.58
N ALA A 101 -19.34 -32.66 -8.77
CA ALA A 101 -19.52 -33.44 -9.99
C ALA A 101 -18.84 -34.82 -9.90
N LEU A 102 -17.63 -34.88 -9.34
CA LEU A 102 -16.88 -36.13 -9.14
C LEU A 102 -17.53 -37.06 -8.11
N ALA A 103 -18.21 -36.51 -7.10
CA ALA A 103 -18.87 -37.27 -6.05
C ALA A 103 -20.29 -37.75 -6.41
N GLY A 104 -20.80 -37.41 -7.60
CA GLY A 104 -22.13 -37.84 -8.07
C GLY A 104 -23.28 -37.32 -7.20
N THR A 105 -24.24 -38.18 -6.86
CA THR A 105 -25.44 -37.79 -6.08
C THR A 105 -25.12 -37.32 -4.67
N ALA A 106 -24.05 -37.86 -4.05
CA ALA A 106 -23.57 -37.39 -2.75
C ALA A 106 -22.98 -35.96 -2.83
N GLY A 107 -22.41 -35.60 -3.98
CA GLY A 107 -21.85 -34.28 -4.24
C GLY A 107 -22.89 -33.16 -4.27
N ILE A 108 -24.15 -33.46 -4.61
CA ILE A 108 -25.24 -32.46 -4.67
C ILE A 108 -25.50 -31.86 -3.28
N PHE A 109 -25.49 -32.70 -2.23
CA PHE A 109 -25.67 -32.22 -0.86
C PHE A 109 -24.51 -31.33 -0.41
N ALA A 110 -23.26 -31.73 -0.71
CA ALA A 110 -22.09 -30.92 -0.39
C ALA A 110 -22.10 -29.58 -1.13
N LEU A 111 -22.54 -29.56 -2.39
CA LEU A 111 -22.70 -28.34 -3.17
C LEU A 111 -23.77 -27.42 -2.57
N GLY A 112 -24.95 -27.97 -2.22
CA GLY A 112 -26.02 -27.20 -1.59
C GLY A 112 -25.59 -26.56 -0.27
N LEU A 113 -24.91 -27.33 0.60
CA LEU A 113 -24.37 -26.83 1.87
C LEU A 113 -23.28 -25.77 1.65
N SER A 114 -22.43 -25.95 0.64
CA SER A 114 -21.38 -24.97 0.31
C SER A 114 -21.97 -23.65 -0.17
N VAL A 115 -22.98 -23.71 -1.04
CA VAL A 115 -23.71 -22.52 -1.52
C VAL A 115 -24.42 -21.84 -0.35
N ALA A 116 -25.11 -22.60 0.51
CA ALA A 116 -25.78 -22.06 1.69
C ALA A 116 -24.79 -21.41 2.68
N ALA A 117 -23.62 -21.99 2.88
CA ALA A 117 -22.57 -21.43 3.73
C ALA A 117 -22.01 -20.12 3.17
N ILE A 118 -21.69 -20.09 1.88
CA ILE A 118 -21.16 -18.87 1.23
C ILE A 118 -22.22 -17.77 1.22
N ALA A 119 -23.44 -18.07 0.74
CA ALA A 119 -24.53 -17.11 0.65
C ALA A 119 -24.98 -16.61 2.04
N GLY A 120 -25.06 -17.51 3.03
CA GLY A 120 -25.42 -17.12 4.39
C GLY A 120 -24.37 -16.21 5.03
N THR A 121 -23.08 -16.51 4.82
CA THR A 121 -21.99 -15.68 5.35
C THR A 121 -21.93 -14.31 4.67
N THR A 122 -22.10 -14.24 3.35
CA THR A 122 -22.10 -12.96 2.63
C THR A 122 -23.32 -12.12 2.97
N ALA A 123 -24.51 -12.72 3.07
CA ALA A 123 -25.72 -12.04 3.51
C ALA A 123 -25.59 -11.49 4.94
N ALA A 124 -25.07 -12.29 5.87
CA ALA A 124 -24.80 -11.85 7.23
C ALA A 124 -23.79 -10.69 7.25
N ALA A 125 -22.67 -10.80 6.52
CA ALA A 125 -21.67 -9.74 6.44
C ALA A 125 -22.24 -8.43 5.87
N LEU A 126 -23.11 -8.51 4.86
CA LEU A 126 -23.79 -7.34 4.30
C LEU A 126 -24.76 -6.70 5.30
N ALA A 127 -25.56 -7.52 6.01
CA ALA A 127 -26.46 -7.03 7.04
C ALA A 127 -25.71 -6.30 8.16
N PHE A 128 -24.57 -6.86 8.63
CA PHE A 128 -23.75 -6.21 9.64
C PHE A 128 -23.13 -4.88 9.17
N ARG A 129 -22.67 -4.82 7.91
CA ARG A 129 -22.12 -3.57 7.33
C ARG A 129 -23.14 -2.45 7.22
N GLN A 130 -24.43 -2.77 7.05
CA GLN A 130 -25.51 -1.79 6.99
C GLN A 130 -25.97 -1.29 8.37
N GLY A 131 -25.26 -1.63 9.44
CA GLY A 131 -25.56 -1.13 10.78
C GLY A 131 -26.71 -1.85 11.47
N ALA A 132 -27.03 -3.09 11.06
CA ALA A 132 -27.75 -4.03 11.90
C ALA A 132 -26.80 -4.50 13.02
N GLY A 133 -26.56 -3.64 14.00
CA GLY A 133 -25.77 -3.96 15.17
C GLY A 133 -26.41 -5.11 15.97
N PHE A 134 -25.58 -5.89 16.65
CA PHE A 134 -25.95 -7.02 17.51
C PHE A 134 -26.80 -6.65 18.75
N GLU A 135 -27.43 -5.47 18.80
CA GLU A 135 -28.34 -5.07 19.89
C GLU A 135 -29.59 -5.96 19.98
N ALA A 136 -29.90 -6.72 18.92
CA ALA A 136 -31.03 -7.66 18.91
C ALA A 136 -30.83 -8.90 19.81
N PHE A 137 -29.59 -9.25 20.18
CA PHE A 137 -29.32 -10.46 20.99
C PHE A 137 -29.21 -10.19 22.49
N ASP A 138 -29.07 -8.91 22.89
CA ASP A 138 -28.99 -8.50 24.31
C ASP A 138 -30.38 -8.17 24.90
N ARG A 139 -31.41 -8.03 24.04
CA ARG A 139 -32.82 -8.04 24.48
C ARG A 139 -33.35 -9.46 24.55
N THR A 140 -33.15 -10.09 25.70
CA THR A 140 -34.02 -11.18 26.17
C THR A 140 -35.43 -10.63 26.41
N GLN A 141 -36.16 -10.31 25.33
CA GLN A 141 -37.59 -10.06 25.45
C GLN A 141 -38.26 -11.39 25.82
N PRO A 142 -38.96 -11.46 26.97
CA PRO A 142 -39.66 -12.67 27.37
C PRO A 142 -40.67 -13.06 26.28
N LEU A 143 -40.70 -14.35 25.95
CA LEU A 143 -41.51 -15.02 24.91
C LEU A 143 -43.04 -14.86 25.07
N GLU A 144 -43.52 -13.93 25.90
CA GLU A 144 -44.95 -13.78 26.24
C GLU A 144 -45.77 -12.98 25.22
N SER A 145 -45.18 -12.37 24.18
CA SER A 145 -45.90 -11.51 23.24
C SER A 145 -46.16 -12.07 21.84
N LEU A 146 -45.93 -13.37 21.59
CA LEU A 146 -46.26 -14.03 20.31
C LEU A 146 -47.61 -14.77 20.37
N SER A 147 -48.65 -14.09 20.85
CA SER A 147 -50.02 -14.63 20.84
C SER A 147 -51.02 -13.60 20.32
N GLU A 148 -50.78 -13.08 19.12
CA GLU A 148 -51.84 -12.47 18.29
C GLU A 148 -51.40 -12.58 16.82
N ALA A 149 -51.67 -13.74 16.23
CA ALA A 149 -51.52 -13.96 14.79
C ALA A 149 -52.82 -13.52 14.12
N GLU A 150 -52.80 -12.35 13.48
CA GLU A 150 -53.87 -11.95 12.56
C GLU A 150 -53.84 -12.79 11.28
N PRO A 151 -55.02 -13.13 10.71
CA PRO A 151 -55.12 -13.98 9.53
C PRO A 151 -54.63 -13.26 8.27
N VAL A 152 -53.81 -13.97 7.51
CA VAL A 152 -53.22 -13.58 6.23
C VAL A 152 -54.30 -13.23 5.20
N THR A 153 -54.36 -11.96 4.82
CA THR A 153 -55.16 -11.44 3.71
C THR A 153 -54.45 -11.70 2.38
N THR A 154 -55.20 -12.15 1.39
CA THR A 154 -54.74 -12.48 0.03
C THR A 154 -54.17 -11.27 -0.71
N LEU A 155 -52.93 -11.41 -1.20
CA LEU A 155 -52.18 -10.42 -1.98
C LEU A 155 -52.84 -10.12 -3.34
N SER A 156 -53.29 -8.88 -3.53
CA SER A 156 -53.55 -8.24 -4.83
C SER A 156 -52.27 -7.58 -5.33
N LEU A 157 -51.94 -7.81 -6.61
CA LEU A 157 -50.63 -7.60 -7.24
C LEU A 157 -50.55 -6.27 -8.02
N ASP A 158 -51.23 -5.21 -7.55
CA ASP A 158 -51.47 -4.00 -8.38
C ASP A 158 -51.07 -2.66 -7.75
N GLU A 159 -50.41 -2.62 -6.59
CA GLU A 159 -49.89 -1.37 -6.01
C GLU A 159 -48.37 -1.27 -6.20
N ALA A 160 -48.01 -0.68 -7.33
CA ALA A 160 -46.66 -0.27 -7.65
C ALA A 160 -46.26 0.98 -6.86
N PHE A 161 -45.30 0.79 -5.95
CA PHE A 161 -44.23 1.72 -5.57
C PHE A 161 -44.62 3.16 -5.20
N ASP A 162 -45.17 3.32 -4.00
CA ASP A 162 -44.89 4.49 -3.15
C ASP A 162 -44.28 3.97 -1.84
N PHE A 163 -43.00 3.61 -1.89
CA PHE A 163 -42.25 3.10 -0.73
C PHE A 163 -41.62 4.29 0.01
N GLU A 164 -42.42 4.95 0.83
CA GLU A 164 -41.89 5.70 1.98
C GLU A 164 -41.34 4.65 2.95
N LEU A 165 -40.12 4.20 2.69
CA LEU A 165 -39.41 3.18 3.45
C LEU A 165 -39.30 3.65 4.89
N ASP A 166 -40.10 3.03 5.76
CA ASP A 166 -39.96 3.15 7.20
C ASP A 166 -38.64 2.48 7.62
N LEU A 167 -37.56 3.25 7.49
CA LEU A 167 -36.15 2.83 7.64
C LEU A 167 -35.89 2.15 9.00
N GLU A 168 -36.71 2.46 10.01
CA GLU A 168 -36.63 1.89 11.36
C GLU A 168 -37.14 0.44 11.38
N ALA A 169 -38.30 0.18 10.77
CA ALA A 169 -38.91 -1.15 10.71
C ALA A 169 -38.09 -2.11 9.83
N ASP A 170 -37.50 -1.60 8.75
CA ASP A 170 -36.67 -2.39 7.83
C ASP A 170 -35.31 -2.75 8.45
N ARG A 171 -34.74 -1.88 9.30
CA ARG A 171 -33.48 -2.16 10.02
C ARG A 171 -33.62 -3.35 10.98
N GLN A 172 -34.76 -3.48 11.66
CA GLN A 172 -35.03 -4.61 12.55
C GLN A 172 -35.21 -5.92 11.78
N ARG A 173 -35.89 -5.87 10.61
CA ARG A 173 -36.02 -7.02 9.70
C ARG A 173 -34.68 -7.45 9.10
N LEU A 174 -33.82 -6.49 8.74
CA LEU A 174 -32.47 -6.73 8.24
C LEU A 174 -31.57 -7.40 9.29
N GLY A 175 -31.67 -7.01 10.56
CA GLY A 175 -30.95 -7.67 11.65
C GLY A 175 -31.39 -9.12 11.88
N LEU A 176 -32.71 -9.39 11.85
CA LEU A 176 -33.23 -10.75 11.95
C LEU A 176 -32.83 -11.62 10.75
N ALA A 177 -32.88 -11.07 9.53
CA ALA A 177 -32.44 -11.75 8.32
C ALA A 177 -30.92 -12.02 8.32
N GLY A 178 -30.12 -11.06 8.81
CA GLY A 178 -28.67 -11.22 9.00
C GLY A 178 -28.33 -12.32 10.03
N GLY A 179 -29.05 -12.35 11.15
CA GLY A 179 -28.89 -13.39 12.16
C GLY A 179 -29.27 -14.78 11.64
N ALA A 180 -30.42 -14.90 10.97
CA ALA A 180 -30.88 -16.17 10.39
C ALA A 180 -29.89 -16.71 9.33
N SER A 181 -29.36 -15.83 8.47
CA SER A 181 -28.37 -16.22 7.45
C SER A 181 -27.03 -16.66 8.06
N ALA A 182 -26.58 -16.03 9.14
CA ALA A 182 -25.40 -16.47 9.88
C ALA A 182 -25.58 -17.87 10.49
N VAL A 183 -26.75 -18.14 11.08
CA VAL A 183 -27.06 -19.48 11.63
C VAL A 183 -27.07 -20.53 10.53
N ILE A 184 -27.72 -20.26 9.39
CA ILE A 184 -27.73 -21.16 8.23
C ILE A 184 -26.29 -21.45 7.76
N ALA A 185 -25.43 -20.43 7.72
CA ALA A 185 -24.06 -20.61 7.29
C ALA A 185 -23.25 -21.50 8.24
N VAL A 186 -23.34 -21.25 9.55
CA VAL A 186 -22.65 -22.03 10.59
C VAL A 186 -23.13 -23.49 10.58
N VAL A 187 -24.44 -23.72 10.52
CA VAL A 187 -25.01 -25.07 10.49
C VAL A 187 -24.58 -25.80 9.22
N SER A 188 -24.62 -25.12 8.07
CA SER A 188 -24.26 -25.72 6.78
C SER A 188 -22.76 -26.07 6.71
N PHE A 189 -21.90 -25.17 7.20
CA PHE A 189 -20.45 -25.40 7.28
C PHE A 189 -20.09 -26.49 8.30
N GLY A 190 -20.74 -26.50 9.47
CA GLY A 190 -20.58 -27.55 10.46
C GLY A 190 -20.95 -28.92 9.88
N TRP A 191 -22.09 -29.00 9.18
CA TRP A 191 -22.51 -30.25 8.54
C TRP A 191 -21.51 -30.75 7.48
N LEU A 192 -20.90 -29.84 6.71
CA LEU A 192 -19.83 -30.19 5.75
C LEU A 192 -18.59 -30.78 6.43
N LEU A 193 -18.22 -30.29 7.61
CA LEU A 193 -17.11 -30.85 8.39
C LEU A 193 -17.47 -32.24 8.92
N LEU A 194 -18.68 -32.41 9.44
CA LEU A 194 -19.17 -33.69 9.95
C LEU A 194 -19.33 -34.76 8.84
N SER A 195 -19.64 -34.37 7.60
CA SER A 195 -19.76 -35.31 6.48
C SER A 195 -18.41 -35.86 5.99
N GLY A 196 -17.29 -35.45 6.58
CA GLY A 196 -15.94 -35.88 6.19
C GLY A 196 -15.47 -35.26 4.87
N SER A 197 -16.21 -34.29 4.33
CA SER A 197 -15.89 -33.61 3.07
C SER A 197 -14.90 -32.46 3.29
N VAL A 198 -13.73 -32.77 3.84
CA VAL A 198 -12.69 -31.79 4.24
C VAL A 198 -12.29 -30.89 3.07
N LEU A 199 -12.19 -31.44 1.85
CA LEU A 199 -11.88 -30.66 0.65
C LEU A 199 -12.96 -29.61 0.33
N ALA A 200 -14.25 -29.96 0.44
CA ALA A 200 -15.34 -29.03 0.20
C ALA A 200 -15.37 -27.92 1.26
N ALA A 201 -15.18 -28.28 2.53
CA ALA A 201 -15.08 -27.30 3.62
C ALA A 201 -13.88 -26.35 3.42
N GLY A 202 -12.72 -26.87 3.03
CA GLY A 202 -11.53 -26.08 2.72
C GLY A 202 -11.76 -25.10 1.56
N LEU A 203 -12.48 -25.53 0.52
CA LEU A 203 -12.83 -24.66 -0.60
C LEU A 203 -13.86 -23.59 -0.22
N VAL A 204 -14.83 -23.89 0.64
CA VAL A 204 -15.75 -22.88 1.19
C VAL A 204 -14.98 -21.84 1.99
N ALA A 205 -14.07 -22.25 2.88
CA ALA A 205 -13.24 -21.33 3.64
C ALA A 205 -12.36 -20.46 2.72
N SER A 206 -11.71 -21.07 1.72
CA SER A 206 -10.92 -20.36 0.70
C SER A 206 -11.78 -19.34 -0.07
N ALA A 207 -13.01 -19.69 -0.44
CA ALA A 207 -13.92 -18.77 -1.11
C ALA A 207 -14.26 -17.55 -0.24
N LEU A 208 -14.53 -17.78 1.05
CA LEU A 208 -14.81 -16.72 2.01
C LEU A 208 -13.59 -15.82 2.24
N VAL A 209 -12.37 -16.39 2.31
CA VAL A 209 -11.12 -15.61 2.38
C VAL A 209 -10.96 -14.76 1.12
N GLY A 210 -11.18 -15.33 -0.07
CA GLY A 210 -11.13 -14.58 -1.33
C GLY A 210 -12.11 -13.41 -1.35
N LEU A 211 -13.36 -13.62 -0.91
CA LEU A 211 -14.37 -12.57 -0.79
C LEU A 211 -13.98 -11.50 0.26
N ALA A 212 -13.40 -11.91 1.39
CA ALA A 212 -12.93 -10.98 2.41
C ALA A 212 -11.77 -10.11 1.90
N VAL A 213 -10.80 -10.71 1.20
CA VAL A 213 -9.70 -9.98 0.54
C VAL A 213 -10.23 -9.04 -0.53
N ALA A 214 -11.21 -9.46 -1.34
CA ALA A 214 -11.84 -8.59 -2.33
C ALA A 214 -12.58 -7.41 -1.68
N GLY A 215 -13.30 -7.68 -0.59
CA GLY A 215 -13.96 -6.65 0.20
C GLY A 215 -12.99 -5.68 0.88
N TYR A 216 -11.81 -6.17 1.28
CA TYR A 216 -10.72 -5.37 1.83
C TYR A 216 -10.03 -4.50 0.77
N GLY A 217 -9.80 -5.05 -0.43
CA GLY A 217 -9.34 -4.29 -1.60
C GLY A 217 -10.26 -3.10 -1.87
N ARG A 218 -11.58 -3.31 -1.88
CA ARG A 218 -12.54 -2.21 -2.06
C ARG A 218 -12.52 -1.17 -0.93
N SER A 219 -12.21 -1.54 0.31
CA SER A 219 -12.04 -0.53 1.37
C SER A 219 -10.75 0.29 1.21
N LEU A 220 -9.69 -0.31 0.65
CA LEU A 220 -8.43 0.37 0.37
C LEU A 220 -8.57 1.47 -0.70
N GLU A 221 -9.53 1.34 -1.62
CA GLU A 221 -9.84 2.37 -2.64
C GLU A 221 -10.10 3.76 -2.01
N ASN A 222 -10.62 3.80 -0.78
CA ASN A 222 -10.91 5.05 -0.08
C ASN A 222 -9.71 5.62 0.69
N GLU A 223 -8.64 4.85 0.87
CA GLU A 223 -7.51 5.20 1.74
C GLU A 223 -6.21 5.46 0.97
N TYR A 224 -6.07 4.92 -0.25
CA TYR A 224 -4.89 5.07 -1.07
C TYR A 224 -5.23 5.62 -2.47
N GLU A 225 -4.58 6.73 -2.85
CA GLU A 225 -4.64 7.29 -4.21
C GLU A 225 -3.83 6.44 -5.20
N GLY A 226 -4.21 5.18 -5.38
CA GLY A 226 -3.69 4.29 -6.44
C GLY A 226 -2.19 4.01 -6.42
N LEU A 227 -1.71 3.38 -7.50
CA LEU A 227 -0.29 3.19 -7.78
C LEU A 227 0.28 4.48 -8.37
N GLU A 228 1.08 5.20 -7.59
CA GLU A 228 1.86 6.30 -8.12
C GLU A 228 3.21 5.77 -8.60
N PHE A 229 3.42 5.87 -9.92
CA PHE A 229 4.74 5.65 -10.52
C PHE A 229 5.56 6.92 -10.33
N GLU A 230 6.14 7.09 -9.15
CA GLU A 230 7.05 8.20 -8.89
C GLU A 230 8.38 7.92 -9.59
N THR A 231 8.61 8.63 -10.69
CA THR A 231 9.93 8.68 -11.34
C THR A 231 10.74 9.77 -10.67
N THR A 232 11.46 9.41 -9.61
CA THR A 232 12.40 10.34 -8.99
C THR A 232 13.64 10.44 -9.87
N HIS A 233 13.88 11.62 -10.42
CA HIS A 233 15.15 11.92 -11.06
C HIS A 233 16.17 12.25 -9.96
N GLN A 234 17.20 11.42 -9.83
CA GLN A 234 18.32 11.68 -8.93
C GLN A 234 19.56 12.02 -9.75
N LYS A 235 20.35 12.95 -9.22
CA LYS A 235 21.61 13.36 -9.81
C LYS A 235 22.75 12.78 -8.99
N HIS A 236 23.61 12.01 -9.63
CA HIS A 236 24.77 11.38 -9.03
C HIS A 236 26.00 12.19 -9.44
N VAL A 237 26.64 12.84 -8.47
CA VAL A 237 27.91 13.55 -8.67
C VAL A 237 29.01 12.71 -8.04
N GLU A 238 29.91 12.21 -8.86
CA GLU A 238 31.08 11.44 -8.46
C GLU A 238 32.30 12.35 -8.42
N ILE A 239 32.93 12.43 -7.25
CA ILE A 239 34.12 13.24 -7.01
C ILE A 239 35.26 12.30 -6.70
N THR A 240 36.26 12.28 -7.57
CA THR A 240 37.49 11.52 -7.33
C THR A 240 38.53 12.45 -6.71
N THR A 241 39.19 11.95 -5.68
CA THR A 241 40.25 12.69 -4.99
C THR A 241 41.65 12.26 -5.45
N VAL A 242 42.68 13.05 -5.13
CA VAL A 242 44.09 12.75 -5.44
C VAL A 242 44.53 11.40 -4.84
N ASP A 243 43.95 11.01 -3.71
CA ASP A 243 44.23 9.73 -3.04
C ASP A 243 43.55 8.53 -3.74
N GLY A 244 42.86 8.75 -4.86
CA GLY A 244 42.09 7.74 -5.59
C GLY A 244 40.77 7.36 -4.93
N ARG A 245 40.37 8.03 -3.84
CA ARG A 245 39.06 7.81 -3.22
C ARG A 245 37.98 8.49 -4.02
N THR A 246 36.89 7.77 -4.22
CA THR A 246 35.69 8.26 -4.90
C THR A 246 34.60 8.56 -3.87
N LEU A 247 34.03 9.75 -3.97
CA LEU A 247 32.90 10.17 -3.16
C LEU A 247 31.69 10.39 -4.07
N THR A 248 30.63 9.61 -3.88
CA THR A 248 29.41 9.74 -4.68
C THR A 248 28.35 10.51 -3.89
N ILE A 249 27.95 11.65 -4.44
CA ILE A 249 26.91 12.52 -3.88
C ILE A 249 25.63 12.29 -4.67
N ARG A 250 24.54 11.96 -3.97
CA ARG A 250 23.19 11.92 -4.54
C ARG A 250 22.42 13.14 -4.09
N THR A 251 21.98 13.93 -5.06
CA THR A 251 21.22 15.15 -4.81
C THR A 251 19.99 15.18 -5.71
N ASP A 252 19.08 16.11 -5.44
CA ASP A 252 17.91 16.35 -6.27
C ASP A 252 18.34 16.74 -7.70
N SER A 253 17.58 16.29 -8.69
CA SER A 253 17.78 16.65 -10.09
C SER A 253 17.75 18.16 -10.38
N SER A 254 17.15 18.96 -9.49
CA SER A 254 17.08 20.42 -9.55
C SER A 254 18.29 21.13 -8.93
N ALA A 255 19.18 20.40 -8.26
CA ALA A 255 20.37 20.98 -7.66
C ALA A 255 21.44 21.32 -8.71
N ASP A 256 21.83 22.59 -8.76
CA ASP A 256 22.88 23.13 -9.64
C ASP A 256 24.30 22.91 -9.11
N LEU A 257 24.51 21.83 -8.33
CA LEU A 257 25.79 21.47 -7.73
C LEU A 257 26.93 21.38 -8.78
N GLU A 258 26.62 20.89 -9.97
CA GLU A 258 27.57 20.83 -11.10
C GLU A 258 28.04 22.20 -11.58
N CYS A 259 27.12 23.17 -11.63
CA CYS A 259 27.41 24.50 -12.14
C CYS A 259 28.34 25.22 -11.15
N GLU A 260 28.04 25.14 -9.85
CA GLU A 260 28.90 25.68 -8.80
C GLU A 260 30.28 25.02 -8.79
N LEU A 261 30.34 23.69 -8.89
CA LEU A 261 31.61 22.96 -8.96
C LEU A 261 32.40 23.25 -10.25
N GLY A 262 31.71 23.37 -11.39
CA GLY A 262 32.28 23.62 -12.71
C GLY A 262 32.80 25.03 -12.89
N CYS A 263 32.10 26.03 -12.34
CA CYS A 263 32.61 27.40 -12.27
C CYS A 263 33.96 27.45 -11.52
N TRP A 264 34.16 26.59 -10.53
CA TRP A 264 35.39 26.57 -9.74
C TRP A 264 36.54 25.82 -10.38
N THR A 265 36.27 24.72 -11.09
CA THR A 265 37.32 24.03 -11.87
C THR A 265 37.80 24.92 -13.00
N THR A 266 36.88 25.60 -13.70
CA THR A 266 37.21 26.51 -14.81
C THR A 266 38.04 27.71 -14.35
N GLN A 267 37.78 28.26 -13.15
CA GLN A 267 38.54 29.39 -12.59
C GLN A 267 39.99 29.03 -12.21
N ARG A 268 40.32 27.74 -12.03
CA ARG A 268 41.67 27.26 -11.67
C ARG A 268 42.43 26.64 -12.85
N GLN A 269 41.73 26.31 -13.93
CA GLN A 269 42.31 25.73 -15.14
C GLN A 269 42.80 26.79 -16.13
N GLU A 270 43.89 27.46 -15.79
CA GLU A 270 44.88 27.90 -16.78
C GLU A 270 45.80 26.73 -17.22
N PHE A 271 45.47 25.49 -16.86
CA PHE A 271 46.06 24.27 -17.40
C PHE A 271 44.99 23.38 -18.04
N PRO A 272 45.21 22.88 -19.27
CA PRO A 272 44.18 22.25 -20.08
C PRO A 272 43.79 20.90 -19.47
N LEU A 273 42.52 20.74 -19.06
CA LEU A 273 41.93 19.41 -18.89
C LEU A 273 41.39 18.97 -20.24
N GLU A 274 41.78 17.76 -20.59
CA GLU A 274 41.20 16.95 -21.64
C GLU A 274 39.69 16.83 -21.38
N SER A 275 38.92 17.31 -22.37
CA SER A 275 37.46 17.44 -22.45
C SER A 275 36.62 16.59 -21.48
N VAL A 276 35.75 17.27 -20.72
CA VAL A 276 34.53 16.68 -20.14
C VAL A 276 33.66 16.17 -21.29
N GLN A 277 33.60 14.85 -21.48
CA GLN A 277 32.65 14.24 -22.41
C GLN A 277 31.31 14.04 -21.72
N TYR A 278 30.30 14.74 -22.22
CA TYR A 278 28.91 14.45 -21.89
C TYR A 278 28.47 13.25 -22.73
N GLU A 279 28.37 12.08 -22.11
CA GLU A 279 27.81 10.90 -22.77
C GLU A 279 26.28 11.01 -22.71
N THR A 280 25.66 11.43 -23.81
CA THR A 280 24.21 11.33 -24.00
C THR A 280 23.84 9.85 -24.22
N ARG A 281 23.22 9.23 -23.21
CA ARG A 281 22.54 7.93 -23.33
C ARG A 281 21.04 8.10 -23.51
#